data_AF-A0A136LXQ6-F1
#
_entry.id   AF-A0A136LXQ6-F1
#
_cell.length_a   1.000
_cell.length_b   1.000
_cell.length_c   1.000
_cell.angle_alpha   90.00
_cell.angle_beta   90.00
_cell.angle_gamma   90.00
#
_symmetry.space_group_name_H-M   'P 1'
#
loop_
_entity.id
_entity.type
_entity.pdbx_description
1 polymer ?
#
loop_
_entity_poly.entity_id
_entity_poly.type
_entity_poly.pdbx_seq_one_letter_code
_entity_poly.pdbx_strand_id
1 'polypeptide(L)'
;MPQKSSGGDPVQVRYKLRPGIVLALQLIIALGIIVLFATAVFRIRGGEGSISEESATDQRVSIAGEQLDENSNPIPDTVEEPQGDFSEDPEIPDAATEDAAAKSSRTQLLIEETGIWIATDYAEGDINPGNYTVQSGDTLWEIAEAVYGSGSMWTMIRDANAGQIGFLANGSQALIVPGQVLSVPLQL
;
A
#
# COMPACT_ATOMS: atom_id res chain seq x y z
N MET A 1 11.66 20.50 -67.02
CA MET A 1 12.57 19.89 -66.03
C MET A 1 13.67 20.89 -65.72
N PRO A 2 13.81 21.28 -64.44
CA PRO A 2 15.12 21.18 -63.78
C PRO A 2 15.00 20.57 -62.38
N GLN A 3 16.03 19.81 -62.00
CA GLN A 3 16.27 19.28 -60.65
C GLN A 3 16.95 20.36 -59.79
N LYS A 4 16.55 20.50 -58.53
CA LYS A 4 17.43 21.10 -57.51
C LYS A 4 17.24 20.43 -56.14
N SER A 5 18.26 19.62 -55.84
CA SER A 5 18.70 19.15 -54.52
C SER A 5 18.84 20.30 -53.52
N SER A 6 18.43 20.08 -52.27
CA SER A 6 19.17 20.51 -51.07
C SER A 6 18.49 19.96 -49.80
N GLY A 7 18.75 18.70 -49.46
CA GLY A 7 18.53 18.20 -48.11
C GLY A 7 19.64 18.75 -47.21
N GLY A 8 19.29 19.64 -46.27
CA GLY A 8 20.22 20.15 -45.27
C GLY A 8 20.28 19.19 -44.08
N ASP A 9 21.48 18.72 -43.74
CA ASP A 9 21.70 17.92 -42.53
C ASP A 9 21.41 18.76 -41.26
N PRO A 10 20.71 18.22 -40.25
CA PRO A 10 20.47 18.96 -39.02
C PRO A 10 21.78 19.10 -38.22
N VAL A 11 22.20 20.36 -38.03
CA VAL A 11 23.37 20.71 -37.23
C VAL A 11 23.11 20.37 -35.76
N GLN A 12 23.78 19.33 -35.26
CA GLN A 12 23.75 18.95 -33.85
C GLN A 12 24.57 19.94 -33.03
N VAL A 13 23.91 20.92 -32.39
CA VAL A 13 24.58 21.88 -31.50
C VAL A 13 24.91 21.20 -30.17
N ARG A 14 26.18 20.81 -29.99
CA ARG A 14 26.66 20.23 -28.72
C ARG A 14 27.00 21.35 -27.74
N TYR A 15 26.10 21.63 -26.81
CA TYR A 15 26.39 22.52 -25.68
C TYR A 15 27.38 21.86 -24.72
N LYS A 16 28.65 22.29 -24.75
CA LYS A 16 29.63 21.95 -23.71
C LYS A 16 29.55 23.00 -22.61
N LEU A 17 28.90 22.68 -21.49
CA LEU A 17 28.89 23.55 -20.32
C LEU A 17 30.33 23.75 -19.83
N ARG A 18 30.70 25.01 -19.58
CA ARG A 18 32.02 25.34 -19.04
C ARG A 18 32.16 24.71 -17.65
N PRO A 19 33.34 24.20 -17.26
CA PRO A 19 33.53 23.55 -15.97
C PRO A 19 33.04 24.37 -14.77
N GLY A 20 33.19 25.70 -14.80
CA GLY A 20 32.68 26.59 -13.75
C GLY A 20 31.16 26.67 -13.65
N ILE A 21 30.43 26.48 -14.75
CA ILE A 21 28.96 26.46 -14.76
C ILE A 21 28.46 25.15 -14.14
N VAL A 22 29.12 24.03 -14.44
CA VAL A 22 28.79 22.73 -13.84
C VAL A 22 29.00 22.76 -12.33
N LEU A 23 30.13 23.34 -11.87
CA LEU A 23 30.41 23.49 -10.45
C LEU A 23 29.38 24.41 -9.75
N ALA A 24 29.00 25.52 -10.37
CA ALA A 24 27.99 26.43 -9.83
C ALA A 24 26.62 25.75 -9.70
N LEU A 25 26.20 24.96 -10.70
CA LEU A 25 24.95 24.19 -10.65
C LEU A 25 24.97 23.13 -9.54
N GLN A 26 26.09 22.42 -9.36
CA GLN A 26 26.23 21.44 -8.28
C GLN A 26 26.13 22.08 -6.89
N LEU A 27 26.74 23.26 -6.70
CA LEU A 27 26.65 24.00 -5.43
C LEU A 27 25.22 24.47 -5.14
N ILE A 28 24.49 24.95 -6.15
CA ILE A 28 23.08 25.35 -6.00
C ILE A 28 22.19 24.16 -5.62
N ILE A 29 22.38 23.02 -6.30
CA ILE A 29 21.64 21.78 -6.00
C ILE A 29 21.94 21.30 -4.58
N ALA A 30 23.22 21.26 -4.19
CA ALA A 30 23.62 20.86 -2.84
C ALA A 30 23.04 21.79 -1.76
N LEU A 31 23.06 23.11 -1.98
CA LEU A 31 22.48 24.08 -1.06
C LEU A 31 20.95 23.89 -0.92
N GLY A 32 20.26 23.62 -2.03
CA GLY A 32 18.83 23.33 -2.04
C GLY A 32 18.47 22.09 -1.22
N ILE A 33 19.23 20.99 -1.37
CA ILE A 33 19.02 19.76 -0.60
C ILE A 33 19.24 20.00 0.89
N ILE A 34 20.27 20.77 1.27
CA ILE A 34 20.57 21.09 2.67
C ILE A 34 19.43 21.92 3.32
N VAL A 35 18.90 22.91 2.61
CA VAL A 35 17.77 23.74 3.12
C VAL A 35 16.49 22.91 3.25
N LEU A 36 16.21 22.02 2.28
CA LEU A 36 15.07 21.13 2.32
C LEU A 36 15.17 20.15 3.50
N PHE A 37 16.35 19.60 3.76
CA PHE A 37 16.59 18.72 4.90
C PHE A 37 16.50 19.46 6.25
N ALA A 38 17.07 20.68 6.35
CA ALA A 38 17.01 21.49 7.56
C ALA A 38 15.57 21.90 7.93
N THR A 39 14.74 22.26 6.94
CA THR A 39 13.33 22.59 7.17
C THR A 39 12.50 21.37 7.55
N ALA A 40 12.75 20.20 6.95
CA ALA A 40 12.12 18.95 7.35
C ALA A 40 12.45 18.56 8.80
N VAL A 41 13.72 18.70 9.21
CA VAL A 41 14.15 18.41 10.59
C VAL A 41 13.58 19.42 11.60
N PHE A 42 13.47 20.70 11.25
CA PHE A 42 12.87 21.72 12.13
C PHE A 42 11.37 21.47 12.39
N ARG A 43 10.63 20.98 11.38
CA ARG A 43 9.22 20.56 11.54
C ARG A 43 9.05 19.36 12.47
N ILE A 44 10.07 18.51 12.59
CA ILE A 44 10.03 17.31 13.45
C ILE A 44 10.38 17.63 14.91
N ARG A 45 11.14 18.71 15.17
CA ARG A 45 11.62 19.07 16.52
C ARG A 45 10.96 20.29 17.17
N GLY A 46 10.18 21.10 16.46
CA GLY A 46 9.63 22.38 16.96
C GLY A 46 8.23 22.34 17.56
N GLY A 47 7.71 21.18 17.97
CA GLY A 47 6.34 21.02 18.45
C GLY A 47 6.22 20.99 19.97
N GLU A 48 6.51 22.10 20.67
CA GLU A 48 6.13 22.26 22.08
C GLU A 48 5.47 23.61 22.33
N GLY A 49 4.23 23.58 22.82
CA GLY A 49 3.70 24.57 23.75
C GLY A 49 2.56 25.48 23.26
N SER A 50 1.31 25.03 23.46
CA SER A 50 0.42 25.65 24.46
C SER A 50 -0.86 24.84 24.62
N ILE A 51 -0.97 24.15 25.76
CA ILE A 51 -2.22 23.66 26.33
C ILE A 51 -2.95 24.87 26.91
N SER A 52 -4.22 25.06 26.56
CA SER A 52 -5.17 25.80 27.39
C SER A 52 -6.26 24.82 27.80
N GLU A 53 -6.27 24.49 29.09
CA GLU A 53 -7.36 23.80 29.77
C GLU A 53 -8.63 24.66 29.70
N GLU A 54 -9.76 24.07 29.30
CA GLU A 54 -11.06 24.53 29.79
C GLU A 54 -11.94 23.32 30.15
N SER A 55 -11.92 23.04 31.44
CA SER A 55 -13.04 22.73 32.33
C SER A 55 -14.17 21.83 31.83
N ALA A 56 -14.27 20.69 32.53
CA ALA A 56 -15.38 19.74 32.59
C ALA A 56 -16.79 20.33 32.45
N THR A 57 -17.67 19.61 31.76
CA THR A 57 -19.05 19.39 32.24
C THR A 57 -19.48 17.97 31.90
N ASP A 58 -19.80 17.27 32.98
CA ASP A 58 -20.41 15.95 33.08
C ASP A 58 -21.79 15.93 32.39
N GLN A 59 -21.95 15.06 31.38
CA GLN A 59 -23.27 14.65 30.89
C GLN A 59 -23.27 13.13 30.72
N ARG A 60 -23.37 12.42 31.84
CA ARG A 60 -23.94 11.06 31.84
C ARG A 60 -25.41 11.16 31.45
N VAL A 61 -25.71 10.96 30.16
CA VAL A 61 -27.08 10.76 29.69
C VAL A 61 -27.51 9.35 30.09
N SER A 62 -28.38 9.30 31.08
CA SER A 62 -29.21 8.16 31.43
C SER A 62 -30.12 7.80 30.27
N ILE A 63 -29.85 6.69 29.58
CA ILE A 63 -30.79 6.09 28.63
C ILE A 63 -31.75 5.20 29.42
N ALA A 64 -32.94 5.75 29.69
CA ALA A 64 -34.13 5.02 30.03
C ALA A 64 -35.19 5.34 28.97
N GLY A 65 -35.78 4.29 28.38
CA GLY A 65 -37.09 4.35 27.72
C GLY A 65 -37.13 4.89 26.29
N GLU A 66 -37.06 3.96 25.33
CA GLU A 66 -38.02 3.80 24.23
C GLU A 66 -38.93 4.98 23.87
N GLN A 67 -38.81 5.47 22.62
CA GLN A 67 -39.94 5.69 21.71
C GLN A 67 -39.48 5.54 20.26
N LEU A 68 -40.11 4.60 19.56
CA LEU A 68 -40.01 4.39 18.11
C LEU A 68 -40.78 5.51 17.40
N ASP A 69 -40.12 6.24 16.50
CA ASP A 69 -40.79 7.22 15.65
C ASP A 69 -41.46 6.54 14.45
N GLU A 70 -42.79 6.62 14.49
CA GLU A 70 -43.75 6.11 13.52
C GLU A 70 -43.76 6.98 12.24
N ASN A 71 -42.65 7.00 11.51
CA ASN A 71 -42.63 7.49 10.14
C ASN A 71 -41.68 6.67 9.26
N SER A 72 -41.83 5.35 9.36
CA SER A 72 -41.32 4.43 8.35
C SER A 72 -42.21 4.56 7.11
N ASN A 73 -41.65 5.16 6.06
CA ASN A 73 -42.15 4.95 4.70
C ASN A 73 -42.37 3.43 4.52
N PRO A 74 -43.54 2.95 4.08
CA PRO A 74 -43.76 1.51 3.94
C PRO A 74 -42.70 0.96 2.98
N ILE A 75 -41.91 0.00 3.47
CA ILE A 75 -41.02 -0.80 2.63
C ILE A 75 -41.93 -1.38 1.55
N PRO A 76 -41.71 -1.10 0.25
CA PRO A 76 -42.43 -1.83 -0.78
C PRO A 76 -42.08 -3.31 -0.58
N ASP A 77 -43.09 -4.14 -0.29
CA ASP A 77 -43.01 -5.60 -0.12
C ASP A 77 -42.54 -6.34 -1.40
N THR A 78 -41.96 -5.62 -2.35
CA THR A 78 -41.37 -6.16 -3.56
C THR A 78 -40.15 -5.34 -3.91
N VAL A 79 -39.10 -5.51 -3.11
CA VAL A 79 -37.76 -5.59 -3.70
C VAL A 79 -37.74 -6.92 -4.45
N GLU A 80 -37.86 -6.88 -5.78
CA GLU A 80 -37.41 -8.01 -6.58
C GLU A 80 -35.94 -8.18 -6.22
N GLU A 81 -35.63 -9.18 -5.40
CA GLU A 81 -34.26 -9.58 -5.18
C GLU A 81 -33.64 -9.78 -6.57
N PRO A 82 -32.50 -9.13 -6.87
CA PRO A 82 -31.82 -9.41 -8.11
C PRO A 82 -31.64 -10.93 -8.17
N GLN A 83 -32.37 -11.57 -9.09
CA GLN A 83 -32.25 -13.00 -9.38
C GLN A 83 -30.92 -13.22 -10.12
N GLY A 84 -29.83 -12.73 -9.54
CA GLY A 84 -28.51 -13.23 -9.81
C GLY A 84 -28.43 -14.55 -9.08
N ASP A 85 -28.26 -15.61 -9.85
CA ASP A 85 -27.97 -16.94 -9.38
C ASP A 85 -26.65 -16.92 -8.58
N PHE A 86 -26.73 -16.57 -7.30
CA PHE A 86 -25.65 -16.73 -6.31
C PHE A 86 -25.59 -18.18 -5.79
N SER A 87 -26.14 -19.16 -6.52
CA SER A 87 -26.00 -20.58 -6.21
C SER A 87 -24.68 -21.16 -6.71
N GLU A 88 -23.94 -20.41 -7.52
CA GLU A 88 -22.50 -20.59 -7.64
C GLU A 88 -21.88 -19.99 -6.36
N ASP A 89 -21.97 -20.75 -5.26
CA ASP A 89 -20.90 -20.72 -4.26
C ASP A 89 -19.62 -20.83 -5.10
N PRO A 90 -18.79 -19.77 -5.19
CA PRO A 90 -17.59 -19.87 -6.00
C PRO A 90 -16.93 -21.14 -5.48
N GLU A 91 -16.78 -22.15 -6.35
CA GLU A 91 -15.99 -23.32 -5.99
C GLU A 91 -14.66 -22.72 -5.56
N ILE A 92 -14.43 -22.62 -4.26
CA ILE A 92 -13.14 -22.31 -3.69
C ILE A 92 -12.49 -23.67 -3.81
N PRO A 93 -11.72 -23.94 -4.90
CA PRO A 93 -11.01 -25.21 -5.01
C PRO A 93 -10.26 -25.43 -3.72
N ASP A 94 -10.28 -26.67 -3.23
CA ASP A 94 -9.67 -27.06 -1.96
C ASP A 94 -8.29 -26.40 -1.87
N ALA A 95 -8.17 -25.37 -1.01
CA ALA A 95 -7.03 -24.45 -0.98
C ALA A 95 -5.70 -25.18 -0.74
N ALA A 96 -5.77 -26.45 -0.32
CA ALA A 96 -4.65 -27.36 -0.16
C ALA A 96 -4.05 -27.91 -1.48
N THR A 97 -4.69 -27.73 -2.64
CA THR A 97 -4.21 -28.28 -3.94
C THR A 97 -3.78 -27.24 -4.96
N GLU A 98 -4.09 -25.96 -4.74
CA GLU A 98 -3.62 -24.88 -5.61
C GLU A 98 -2.21 -24.46 -5.22
N ASP A 99 -1.35 -24.24 -6.22
CA ASP A 99 -0.05 -23.63 -5.98
C ASP A 99 -0.20 -22.15 -5.56
N ALA A 100 0.75 -21.63 -4.79
CA ALA A 100 0.70 -20.26 -4.27
C ALA A 100 0.58 -19.19 -5.37
N ALA A 101 1.15 -19.43 -6.56
CA ALA A 101 1.07 -18.49 -7.67
C ALA A 101 -0.33 -18.48 -8.31
N ALA A 102 -1.01 -19.64 -8.36
CA ALA A 102 -2.39 -19.74 -8.80
C ALA A 102 -3.33 -19.01 -7.83
N LYS A 103 -3.17 -19.21 -6.52
CA LYS A 103 -3.92 -18.48 -5.48
C LYS A 103 -3.77 -16.97 -5.65
N SER A 104 -2.52 -16.51 -5.74
CA SER A 104 -2.21 -15.09 -5.91
C SER A 104 -2.79 -14.50 -7.20
N SER A 105 -2.70 -15.23 -8.31
CA SER A 105 -3.27 -14.80 -9.60
C SER A 105 -4.80 -14.65 -9.51
N ARG A 106 -5.48 -15.60 -8.87
CA ARG A 106 -6.93 -15.55 -8.63
C ARG A 106 -7.30 -14.34 -7.77
N THR A 107 -6.58 -14.12 -6.67
CA THR A 107 -6.79 -12.95 -5.80
C THR A 107 -6.60 -11.65 -6.55
N GLN A 108 -5.55 -11.55 -7.38
CA GLN A 108 -5.30 -10.35 -8.18
C GLN A 108 -6.47 -10.07 -9.14
N LEU A 109 -6.98 -11.08 -9.84
CA LEU A 109 -8.14 -10.92 -10.74
C LEU A 109 -9.39 -10.44 -9.99
N LEU A 110 -9.66 -11.03 -8.82
CA LEU A 110 -10.81 -10.62 -8.00
C LEU A 110 -10.70 -9.18 -7.50
N ILE A 111 -9.51 -8.75 -7.09
CA ILE A 111 -9.27 -7.36 -6.69
C ILE A 111 -9.42 -6.41 -7.88
N GLU A 112 -8.94 -6.79 -9.07
CA GLU A 112 -9.08 -6.00 -10.29
C GLU A 112 -10.53 -5.87 -10.75
N GLU A 113 -11.33 -6.92 -10.61
CA GLU A 113 -12.75 -6.94 -10.96
C GLU A 113 -13.62 -6.17 -9.96
N THR A 114 -13.40 -6.39 -8.66
CA THR A 114 -14.30 -5.90 -7.60
C THR A 114 -13.81 -4.61 -6.95
N GLY A 115 -12.51 -4.32 -7.01
CA GLY A 115 -11.87 -3.23 -6.26
C GLY A 115 -11.82 -3.47 -4.74
N ILE A 116 -12.27 -4.63 -4.26
CA ILE A 116 -12.27 -4.99 -2.84
C ILE A 116 -10.96 -5.71 -2.53
N TRP A 117 -10.29 -5.32 -1.44
CA TRP A 117 -9.12 -6.05 -0.97
C TRP A 117 -9.56 -7.40 -0.37
N ILE A 118 -8.90 -8.47 -0.80
CA ILE A 118 -9.14 -9.84 -0.35
C ILE A 118 -7.77 -10.47 -0.08
N ALA A 119 -7.66 -11.18 1.05
CA ALA A 119 -6.50 -11.99 1.42
C ALA A 119 -6.31 -13.16 0.43
N THR A 120 -5.07 -13.59 0.21
CA THR A 120 -4.75 -14.69 -0.71
C THR A 120 -4.98 -16.07 -0.10
N ASP A 121 -5.08 -16.14 1.24
CA ASP A 121 -5.31 -17.39 1.98
C ASP A 121 -4.20 -18.42 1.73
N TYR A 122 -2.96 -17.97 1.93
CA TYR A 122 -1.79 -18.85 1.89
C TYR A 122 -1.76 -19.80 3.08
N ALA A 123 -1.38 -21.04 2.82
CA ALA A 123 -1.15 -22.07 3.84
C ALA A 123 0.34 -22.21 4.14
N GLU A 124 0.67 -22.75 5.32
CA GLU A 124 2.04 -23.11 5.67
C GLU A 124 2.67 -24.01 4.59
N GLY A 125 3.85 -23.62 4.10
CA GLY A 125 4.57 -24.29 3.02
C GLY A 125 4.31 -23.71 1.62
N ASP A 126 3.34 -22.81 1.44
CA ASP A 126 3.06 -22.17 0.15
C ASP A 126 4.22 -21.27 -0.33
N ILE A 127 4.94 -20.66 0.62
CA ILE A 127 6.06 -19.75 0.34
C ILE A 127 7.32 -20.28 1.05
N ASN A 128 8.42 -20.37 0.30
CA ASN A 128 9.71 -20.75 0.86
C ASN A 128 10.45 -19.53 1.43
N PRO A 129 11.22 -19.68 2.52
CA PRO A 129 12.14 -18.64 2.99
C PRO A 129 13.13 -18.22 1.89
N GLY A 130 13.57 -16.96 1.92
CA GLY A 130 14.50 -16.39 0.96
C GLY A 130 14.01 -15.05 0.41
N ASN A 131 14.27 -14.78 -0.88
CA ASN A 131 13.75 -13.60 -1.53
C ASN A 131 12.33 -13.87 -2.04
N TYR A 132 11.37 -13.08 -1.55
CA TYR A 132 9.97 -13.17 -1.95
C TYR A 132 9.54 -11.88 -2.65
N THR A 133 8.86 -12.00 -3.79
CA THR A 133 8.28 -10.85 -4.49
C THR A 133 6.82 -10.72 -4.09
N VAL A 134 6.49 -9.62 -3.44
CA VAL A 134 5.13 -9.29 -2.97
C VAL A 134 4.15 -9.27 -4.14
N GLN A 135 3.01 -9.93 -3.97
CA GLN A 135 1.91 -9.96 -4.92
C GLN A 135 0.75 -9.05 -4.49
N SER A 136 -0.22 -8.85 -5.38
CA SER A 136 -1.44 -8.11 -5.04
C SER A 136 -2.26 -8.89 -4.02
N GLY A 137 -2.74 -8.21 -2.98
CA GLY A 137 -3.48 -8.83 -1.88
C GLY A 137 -2.61 -9.21 -0.67
N ASP A 138 -1.30 -9.41 -0.86
CA ASP A 138 -0.40 -9.88 0.20
C ASP A 138 -0.37 -8.98 1.44
N THR A 139 -0.23 -9.63 2.59
CA THR A 139 0.12 -9.00 3.87
C THR A 139 1.36 -9.66 4.47
N LEU A 140 2.12 -8.92 5.30
CA LEU A 140 3.23 -9.53 6.05
C LEU A 140 2.77 -10.66 6.98
N TRP A 141 1.50 -10.62 7.41
CA TRP A 141 0.89 -11.66 8.23
C TRP A 141 0.76 -12.96 7.42
N GLU A 142 0.10 -12.92 6.27
CA GLU A 142 -0.10 -14.11 5.44
C GLU A 142 1.22 -14.66 4.90
N ILE A 143 2.19 -13.81 4.55
CA ILE A 143 3.53 -14.28 4.16
C ILE A 143 4.21 -14.99 5.33
N ALA A 144 4.09 -14.49 6.57
CA ALA A 144 4.65 -15.15 7.74
C ALA A 144 3.93 -16.46 8.09
N GLU A 145 2.62 -16.52 7.88
CA GLU A 145 1.84 -17.76 8.04
C GLU A 145 2.26 -18.81 7.01
N ALA A 146 2.42 -18.40 5.75
CA ALA A 146 2.86 -19.27 4.66
C ALA A 146 4.27 -19.84 4.88
N VAL A 147 5.17 -19.08 5.49
CA VAL A 147 6.59 -19.45 5.61
C VAL A 147 6.89 -20.13 6.94
N TYR A 148 6.29 -19.66 8.03
CA TYR A 148 6.62 -20.09 9.40
C TYR A 148 5.48 -20.82 10.11
N GLY A 149 4.32 -20.97 9.46
CA GLY A 149 3.11 -21.49 10.09
C GLY A 149 2.50 -20.55 11.14
N SER A 150 2.99 -19.31 11.25
CA SER A 150 2.48 -18.33 12.21
C SER A 150 2.59 -16.91 11.70
N GLY A 151 1.43 -16.30 11.40
CA GLY A 151 1.39 -14.89 11.00
C GLY A 151 1.95 -13.92 12.04
N SER A 152 1.99 -14.30 13.32
CA SER A 152 2.61 -13.49 14.40
C SER A 152 4.10 -13.20 14.18
N MET A 153 4.78 -14.02 13.36
CA MET A 153 6.18 -13.85 12.98
C MET A 153 6.40 -12.80 11.89
N TRP A 154 5.37 -12.07 11.46
CA TRP A 154 5.48 -10.96 10.51
C TRP A 154 6.55 -9.92 10.90
N THR A 155 6.81 -9.77 12.20
CA THR A 155 7.86 -8.87 12.72
C THR A 155 9.27 -9.28 12.31
N MET A 156 9.54 -10.59 12.15
CA MET A 156 10.83 -11.06 11.65
C MET A 156 11.06 -10.62 10.20
N ILE A 157 10.04 -10.70 9.36
CA ILE A 157 10.08 -10.23 7.97
C ILE A 157 10.27 -8.71 7.96
N ARG A 158 9.51 -7.99 8.77
CA ARG A 158 9.63 -6.53 8.92
C ARG A 158 11.06 -6.12 9.29
N ASP A 159 11.63 -6.76 10.31
CA ASP A 159 12.94 -6.39 10.86
C ASP A 159 14.07 -6.72 9.87
N ALA A 160 13.96 -7.82 9.14
CA ALA A 160 14.90 -8.18 8.06
C ALA A 160 14.90 -7.18 6.90
N ASN A 161 13.80 -6.45 6.69
CA ASN A 161 13.63 -5.47 5.61
C ASN A 161 13.53 -4.03 6.14
N ALA A 162 14.14 -3.76 7.31
CA ALA A 162 14.14 -2.44 7.91
C ALA A 162 14.68 -1.39 6.92
N GLY A 163 13.90 -0.33 6.71
CA GLY A 163 14.23 0.75 5.77
C GLY A 163 13.70 0.54 4.34
N GLN A 164 13.16 -0.63 4.01
CA GLN A 164 12.45 -0.89 2.75
C GLN A 164 10.93 -0.93 2.96
N ILE A 165 10.49 -1.26 4.17
CA ILE A 165 9.08 -1.30 4.55
C ILE A 165 8.71 0.04 5.19
N GLY A 166 7.72 0.70 4.61
CA GLY A 166 7.11 1.90 5.16
C GLY A 166 6.06 1.56 6.23
N PHE A 167 5.50 2.57 6.88
CA PHE A 167 4.35 2.41 7.76
C PHE A 167 3.28 3.43 7.41
N LEU A 168 2.02 3.11 7.73
CA LEU A 168 0.98 4.13 7.80
C LEU A 168 1.41 5.24 8.77
N ALA A 169 0.87 6.45 8.57
CA ALA A 169 1.25 7.64 9.35
C ALA A 169 1.04 7.48 10.87
N ASN A 170 0.14 6.59 11.28
CA ASN A 170 -0.13 6.23 12.67
C ASN A 170 0.75 5.07 13.20
N GLY A 171 1.66 4.53 12.38
CA GLY A 171 2.57 3.43 12.72
C GLY A 171 1.89 2.06 12.84
N SER A 172 0.59 1.93 12.59
CA SER A 172 -0.16 0.71 12.93
C SER A 172 -0.01 -0.43 11.93
N GLN A 173 0.42 -0.15 10.70
CA GLN A 173 0.50 -1.13 9.64
C GLN A 173 1.76 -0.94 8.81
N ALA A 174 2.51 -2.01 8.62
CA ALA A 174 3.60 -2.08 7.66
C ALA A 174 3.04 -2.01 6.23
N LEU A 175 3.63 -1.15 5.40
CA LEU A 175 3.26 -0.97 4.00
C LEU A 175 4.22 -1.74 3.12
N ILE A 176 3.69 -2.75 2.45
CA ILE A 176 4.33 -3.46 1.34
C ILE A 176 3.55 -3.18 0.06
N VAL A 177 4.23 -3.23 -1.09
CA VAL A 177 3.61 -2.98 -2.39
C VAL A 177 3.86 -4.13 -3.36
N PRO A 178 2.93 -4.46 -4.26
CA PRO A 178 3.16 -5.48 -5.28
C PRO A 178 4.44 -5.20 -6.09
N GLY A 179 5.22 -6.25 -6.33
CA GLY A 179 6.54 -6.18 -6.98
C GLY A 179 7.71 -5.82 -6.05
N GLN A 180 7.46 -5.45 -4.79
CA GLN A 180 8.51 -5.28 -3.79
C GLN A 180 9.16 -6.63 -3.48
N VAL A 181 10.50 -6.67 -3.47
CA VAL A 181 11.24 -7.87 -3.05
C VAL A 181 11.56 -7.76 -1.56
N LEU A 182 11.16 -8.77 -0.79
CA LEU A 182 11.42 -8.90 0.64
C LEU A 182 12.40 -10.04 0.91
N SER A 183 13.31 -9.81 1.86
CA SER A 183 14.12 -10.86 2.49
C SER A 183 13.31 -11.53 3.60
N VAL A 184 13.00 -12.80 3.44
CA VAL A 184 12.27 -13.64 4.39
C VAL A 184 13.25 -14.65 5.01
N PRO A 185 13.75 -14.42 6.23
CA PRO A 185 14.79 -15.27 6.83
C PRO A 185 14.28 -16.68 7.16
N LEU A 186 15.18 -17.67 7.27
CA LEU A 186 14.82 -18.95 7.91
C LEU A 186 14.67 -18.76 9.43
N GLN A 187 13.78 -19.54 10.04
CA GLN A 187 13.75 -19.70 11.49
C GLN A 187 14.95 -20.56 11.92
N LEU A 188 15.78 -20.04 12.84
CA LEU A 188 16.95 -20.72 13.41
C LEU A 188 16.63 -21.32 14.78
#